data_AF-A0A917U5I5-F1
#
_entry.id   AF-A0A917U5I5-F1
#
_cell.length_a   1.000
_cell.length_b   1.000
_cell.length_c   1.000
_cell.angle_alpha   90.00
_cell.angle_beta   90.00
_cell.angle_gamma   90.00
#
_symmetry.space_group_name_H-M   'P 1'
#
loop_
_entity.id
_entity.type
_entity.pdbx_description
1 polymer ?
#
loop_
_entity_poly.entity_id
_entity_poly.type
_entity_poly.pdbx_seq_one_letter_code
_entity_poly.pdbx_strand_id
1 'polypeptide(L)'
;MAQWQGSLGRSGLTLDGHSLASQNLGFRALAEWVENDGSFSQAFGHGTMSEEEQFAVAAAGSALVLDLPVYLGAAAGEVAMLIAALGDAGALGVRLEQSKLGWPVTEWTRALEGGDPWMLYRCAVAVLQDRGVSRSCGMHAFGLPDAQVEASPSEANQILGVFNVYRLAEDPVLVSGDTFRPDLNTPRRRLERWPDDGYPPGHACHNSFGIWRLGAEGGEADSRSELRPVFIPALVALLTAAEENAGRRLRREEVERLTSEGMCMMMTHADAQKFERSRGYADLEPELAWRQWQVLRESRG
;
A
#
# COMPACT_ATOMS: atom_id res chain seq x y z
N MET A 1 1.21 -11.03 -28.51
CA MET A 1 2.62 -10.70 -28.19
C MET A 1 3.39 -9.93 -29.28
N ALA A 2 3.49 -10.43 -30.52
CA ALA A 2 4.32 -9.78 -31.57
C ALA A 2 3.91 -8.32 -31.90
N GLN A 3 2.61 -8.01 -31.88
CA GLN A 3 2.09 -6.65 -32.11
C GLN A 3 2.52 -5.67 -31.00
N TRP A 4 2.51 -6.12 -29.74
CA TRP A 4 2.97 -5.33 -28.60
C TRP A 4 4.47 -5.14 -28.62
N GLN A 5 5.26 -6.18 -28.90
CA GLN A 5 6.73 -6.05 -28.99
C GLN A 5 7.16 -4.97 -30.00
N GLY A 6 6.50 -4.93 -31.16
CA GLY A 6 6.75 -3.91 -32.17
C GLY A 6 6.35 -2.50 -31.71
N SER A 7 5.19 -2.35 -31.06
CA SER A 7 4.72 -1.05 -30.55
C SER A 7 5.53 -0.55 -29.36
N LEU A 8 5.79 -1.41 -28.37
CA LEU A 8 6.64 -1.14 -27.21
C LEU A 8 8.05 -0.74 -27.66
N GLY A 9 8.63 -1.44 -28.64
CA GLY A 9 9.95 -1.12 -29.18
C GLY A 9 10.02 0.28 -29.79
N ARG A 10 8.95 0.76 -30.45
CA ARG A 10 8.88 2.14 -30.95
C ARG A 10 8.78 3.18 -29.83
N SER A 11 8.16 2.81 -28.71
CA SER A 11 8.09 3.63 -27.50
C SER A 11 9.33 3.49 -26.58
N GLY A 12 10.39 2.81 -27.04
CA GLY A 12 11.63 2.65 -26.28
C GLY A 12 11.55 1.63 -25.13
N LEU A 13 10.51 0.79 -25.10
CA LEU A 13 10.36 -0.32 -24.17
C LEU A 13 10.76 -1.63 -24.85
N THR A 14 11.47 -2.50 -24.14
CA THR A 14 11.82 -3.84 -24.60
C THR A 14 11.11 -4.87 -23.74
N LEU A 15 10.35 -5.77 -24.38
CA LEU A 15 9.72 -6.92 -23.73
C LEU A 15 10.45 -8.20 -24.18
N ASP A 16 11.28 -8.74 -23.29
CA ASP A 16 12.04 -9.97 -23.49
C ASP A 16 11.52 -11.08 -22.55
N GLY A 17 10.84 -12.07 -23.12
CA GLY A 17 10.10 -13.07 -22.35
C GLY A 17 9.09 -12.42 -21.40
N HIS A 18 9.31 -12.61 -20.10
CA HIS A 18 8.48 -12.05 -19.01
C HIS A 18 9.10 -10.80 -18.37
N SER A 19 10.03 -10.12 -19.04
CA SER A 19 10.69 -8.93 -18.49
C SER A 19 10.49 -7.73 -19.39
N LEU A 20 9.99 -6.63 -18.82
CA LEU A 20 9.89 -5.34 -19.46
C LEU A 20 10.96 -4.40 -18.91
N ALA A 21 11.72 -3.76 -19.81
CA ALA A 21 12.81 -2.86 -19.47
C ALA A 21 12.93 -1.71 -20.48
N SER A 22 13.61 -0.64 -20.08
CA SER A 22 14.01 0.46 -20.96
C SER A 22 15.32 1.06 -20.47
N GLN A 23 16.06 1.74 -21.35
CA GLN A 23 17.25 2.50 -20.96
C GLN A 23 16.93 3.66 -20.01
N ASN A 24 15.69 4.15 -20.05
CA ASN A 24 15.21 5.25 -19.21
C ASN A 24 14.53 4.78 -17.92
N LEU A 25 14.44 3.46 -17.70
CA LEU A 25 13.93 2.88 -16.46
C LEU A 25 15.11 2.30 -15.66
N GLY A 26 15.27 2.76 -14.42
CA GLY A 26 16.23 2.26 -13.45
C GLY A 26 15.85 0.90 -12.85
N PHE A 27 14.72 0.33 -13.27
CA PHE A 27 14.24 -0.99 -12.86
C PHE A 27 13.79 -1.84 -14.05
N ARG A 28 13.63 -3.14 -13.80
CA ARG A 28 12.98 -4.09 -14.70
C ARG A 28 11.68 -4.54 -14.07
N ALA A 29 10.59 -4.51 -14.83
CA ALA A 29 9.31 -5.05 -14.39
C ALA A 29 9.16 -6.49 -14.88
N LEU A 30 8.56 -7.36 -14.06
CA LEU A 30 8.04 -8.62 -14.57
C LEU A 30 6.74 -8.32 -15.32
N ALA A 31 6.55 -8.98 -16.45
CA ALA A 31 5.44 -8.76 -17.35
C ALA A 31 4.75 -10.08 -17.69
N GLU A 32 3.44 -10.11 -17.48
CA GLU A 32 2.57 -11.18 -17.90
C GLU A 32 1.56 -10.64 -18.92
N TRP A 33 1.36 -11.39 -20.00
CA TRP A 33 0.36 -11.06 -21.00
C TRP A 33 -0.93 -11.79 -20.67
N VAL A 34 -2.03 -11.05 -20.71
CA VAL A 34 -3.37 -11.57 -20.41
C VAL A 34 -4.27 -11.32 -21.61
N GLU A 35 -4.83 -12.39 -22.17
CA GLU A 35 -5.84 -12.30 -23.22
C GLU A 35 -7.14 -11.76 -22.64
N ASN A 36 -7.88 -10.98 -23.43
CA ASN A 36 -9.21 -10.55 -23.00
C ASN A 36 -10.18 -11.74 -23.01
N ASP A 37 -10.63 -12.13 -21.82
CA ASP A 37 -11.63 -13.17 -21.58
C ASP A 37 -13.04 -12.60 -21.31
N GLY A 38 -13.21 -11.29 -21.50
CA GLY A 38 -14.43 -10.53 -21.20
C GLY A 38 -14.45 -9.87 -19.82
N SER A 39 -13.44 -10.10 -18.97
CA SER A 39 -13.38 -9.57 -17.60
C SER A 39 -12.91 -8.11 -17.49
N PHE A 40 -12.33 -7.55 -18.55
CA PHE A 40 -11.67 -6.24 -18.49
C PHE A 40 -12.63 -5.09 -18.13
N SER A 41 -13.88 -5.11 -18.59
CA SER A 41 -14.86 -4.09 -18.21
C SER A 41 -15.11 -4.08 -16.71
N GLN A 42 -15.34 -5.26 -16.12
CA GLN A 42 -15.53 -5.41 -14.67
C GLN A 42 -14.27 -4.97 -13.92
N ALA A 43 -13.09 -5.29 -14.46
CA ALA A 43 -11.81 -4.94 -13.86
C ALA A 43 -11.62 -3.42 -13.67
N PHE A 44 -12.21 -2.59 -14.55
CA PHE A 44 -12.16 -1.13 -14.51
C PHE A 44 -13.48 -0.47 -14.08
N GLY A 45 -14.46 -1.27 -13.62
CA GLY A 45 -15.83 -0.82 -13.35
C GLY A 45 -16.05 -0.01 -12.06
N HIS A 46 -14.99 0.29 -11.30
CA HIS A 46 -15.09 0.98 -10.00
C HIS A 46 -15.25 2.52 -10.12
N GLY A 47 -15.92 3.01 -11.17
CA GLY A 47 -16.32 4.42 -11.29
C GLY A 47 -15.20 5.42 -11.58
N THR A 48 -14.04 4.93 -12.00
CA THR A 48 -12.84 5.73 -12.32
C THR A 48 -12.69 6.01 -13.82
N MET A 49 -13.47 5.32 -14.64
CA MET A 49 -13.62 5.52 -16.08
C MET A 49 -15.07 5.82 -16.45
N SER A 50 -15.27 6.64 -17.47
CA SER A 50 -16.56 6.84 -18.13
C SER A 50 -17.07 5.56 -18.83
N GLU A 51 -18.35 5.52 -19.19
CA GLU A 51 -18.94 4.38 -19.91
C GLU A 51 -18.25 4.13 -21.26
N GLU A 52 -17.86 5.19 -21.97
CA GLU A 52 -17.13 5.10 -23.25
C GLU A 52 -15.75 4.48 -23.07
N GLU A 53 -15.00 4.92 -22.06
CA GLU A 53 -13.68 4.37 -21.72
C GLU A 53 -13.78 2.91 -21.29
N GLN A 54 -14.79 2.56 -20.48
CA GLN A 54 -15.04 1.17 -20.08
C GLN A 54 -15.39 0.29 -21.28
N PHE A 55 -16.19 0.80 -22.23
CA PHE A 55 -16.52 0.08 -23.46
C PHE A 55 -15.26 -0.14 -24.33
N ALA A 56 -14.40 0.87 -24.45
CA ALA A 56 -13.14 0.75 -25.17
C ALA A 56 -12.20 -0.28 -24.52
N VAL A 57 -12.07 -0.26 -23.19
CA VAL A 57 -11.30 -1.25 -22.42
C VAL A 57 -11.89 -2.65 -22.59
N ALA A 58 -13.21 -2.79 -22.58
CA ALA A 58 -13.88 -4.08 -22.80
C ALA A 58 -13.58 -4.67 -24.18
N ALA A 59 -13.39 -3.82 -25.19
CA ALA A 59 -13.06 -4.21 -26.56
C ALA A 59 -11.56 -4.44 -26.80
N ALA A 60 -10.68 -4.11 -25.84
CA ALA A 60 -9.25 -4.30 -25.98
C ALA A 60 -8.91 -5.80 -26.10
N GLY A 61 -8.01 -6.18 -27.00
CA GLY A 61 -7.70 -7.60 -27.22
C GLY A 61 -6.89 -8.27 -26.10
N SER A 62 -6.19 -7.48 -25.27
CA SER A 62 -5.30 -7.99 -24.24
C SER A 62 -4.85 -6.91 -23.25
N ALA A 63 -4.30 -7.33 -22.11
CA ALA A 63 -3.63 -6.49 -21.13
C ALA A 63 -2.19 -6.98 -20.84
N LEU A 64 -1.41 -6.10 -20.22
CA LEU A 64 -0.14 -6.45 -19.58
C LEU A 64 -0.29 -6.26 -18.07
N VAL A 65 -0.01 -7.31 -17.31
CA VAL A 65 0.14 -7.23 -15.86
C VAL A 65 1.62 -7.02 -15.57
N LEU A 66 1.92 -5.96 -14.83
CA LEU A 66 3.29 -5.57 -14.50
C LEU A 66 3.49 -5.68 -12.98
N ASP A 67 4.54 -6.40 -12.57
CA ASP A 67 5.05 -6.36 -11.20
C ASP A 67 6.30 -5.49 -11.17
N LEU A 68 6.20 -4.40 -10.41
CA LEU A 68 7.23 -3.36 -10.32
C LEU A 68 8.00 -3.53 -9.01
N PRO A 69 9.34 -3.61 -9.04
CA PRO A 69 10.15 -3.74 -7.83
C PRO A 69 10.37 -2.38 -7.13
N VAL A 70 9.42 -1.44 -7.28
CA VAL A 70 9.51 -0.06 -6.79
C VAL A 70 8.18 0.40 -6.22
N TYR A 71 8.23 1.28 -5.21
CA TYR A 71 7.06 2.00 -4.74
C TYR A 71 6.82 3.24 -5.60
N LEU A 72 5.54 3.55 -5.84
CA LEU A 72 5.12 4.66 -6.69
C LEU A 72 5.72 6.00 -6.24
N GLY A 73 5.80 6.24 -4.94
CA GLY A 73 6.37 7.48 -4.38
C GLY A 73 7.88 7.62 -4.60
N ALA A 74 8.62 6.51 -4.68
CA ALA A 74 10.07 6.53 -4.87
C ALA A 74 10.49 6.63 -6.34
N ALA A 75 9.61 6.23 -7.26
CA ALA A 75 9.90 6.13 -8.70
C ALA A 75 8.82 6.81 -9.57
N ALA A 76 8.15 7.84 -9.06
CA ALA A 76 6.98 8.45 -9.72
C ALA A 76 7.27 8.88 -11.17
N GLY A 77 8.41 9.51 -11.43
CA GLY A 77 8.81 9.91 -12.78
C GLY A 77 9.07 8.74 -13.72
N GLU A 78 9.70 7.66 -13.23
CA GLU A 78 9.94 6.45 -14.03
C GLU A 78 8.64 5.70 -14.32
N VAL A 79 7.73 5.63 -13.34
CA VAL A 79 6.39 5.06 -13.55
C VAL A 79 5.59 5.92 -14.54
N ALA A 80 5.72 7.25 -14.50
CA ALA A 80 5.10 8.14 -15.48
C ALA A 80 5.58 7.85 -16.91
N MET A 81 6.90 7.72 -17.09
CA MET A 81 7.50 7.37 -18.38
C MET A 81 7.03 6.01 -18.87
N LEU A 82 6.96 5.02 -17.98
CA LEU A 82 6.44 3.69 -18.30
C LEU A 82 4.98 3.76 -18.78
N ILE A 83 4.11 4.44 -18.02
CA ILE A 83 2.69 4.58 -18.35
C ILE A 83 2.50 5.32 -19.68
N ALA A 84 3.23 6.41 -19.90
CA ALA A 84 3.19 7.15 -21.16
C ALA A 84 3.62 6.28 -22.35
N ALA A 85 4.72 5.55 -22.22
CA ALA A 85 5.20 4.65 -23.27
C ALA A 85 4.24 3.48 -23.55
N LEU A 86 3.55 2.97 -22.53
CA LEU A 86 2.46 2.00 -22.69
C LEU A 86 1.27 2.63 -23.43
N GLY A 87 0.92 3.87 -23.13
CA GLY A 87 -0.09 4.66 -23.86
C GLY A 87 0.24 4.79 -25.34
N ASP A 88 1.47 5.20 -25.66
CA ASP A 88 1.97 5.29 -27.04
C ASP A 88 1.94 3.93 -27.77
N ALA A 89 2.07 2.84 -27.00
CA ALA A 89 1.97 1.48 -27.52
C ALA A 89 0.52 0.98 -27.69
N GLY A 90 -0.48 1.76 -27.24
CA GLY A 90 -1.91 1.47 -27.39
C GLY A 90 -2.64 1.08 -26.11
N ALA A 91 -2.03 1.23 -24.93
CA ALA A 91 -2.73 1.02 -23.67
C ALA A 91 -3.83 2.09 -23.46
N LEU A 92 -5.02 1.64 -23.06
CA LEU A 92 -6.17 2.52 -22.84
C LEU A 92 -6.26 3.01 -21.39
N GLY A 93 -5.82 2.20 -20.44
CA GLY A 93 -5.83 2.54 -19.03
C GLY A 93 -4.89 1.68 -18.21
N VAL A 94 -4.69 2.10 -16.96
CA VAL A 94 -3.82 1.44 -16.00
C VAL A 94 -4.60 1.21 -14.71
N ARG A 95 -4.59 -0.04 -14.26
CA ARG A 95 -5.18 -0.47 -12.99
C ARG A 95 -4.09 -0.79 -11.98
N LEU A 96 -4.29 -0.31 -10.75
CA LEU A 96 -3.49 -0.74 -9.60
C LEU A 96 -4.20 -1.90 -8.89
N GLU A 97 -3.56 -3.06 -8.85
CA GLU A 97 -4.11 -4.23 -8.17
C GLU A 97 -4.23 -4.05 -6.65
N GLN A 98 -3.42 -3.16 -6.08
CA GLN A 98 -3.36 -2.82 -4.66
C GLN A 98 -4.64 -2.15 -4.15
N SER A 99 -5.32 -1.38 -5.00
CA SER A 99 -6.56 -0.66 -4.66
C SER A 99 -7.76 -0.98 -5.55
N LYS A 100 -7.52 -1.72 -6.64
CA LYS A 100 -8.47 -2.01 -7.72
C LYS A 100 -8.97 -0.79 -8.49
N LEU A 101 -8.37 0.39 -8.27
CA LEU A 101 -8.67 1.59 -9.05
C LEU A 101 -8.01 1.52 -10.43
N GLY A 102 -8.75 1.90 -11.47
CA GLY A 102 -8.31 1.85 -12.85
C GLY A 102 -8.65 3.13 -13.59
N TRP A 103 -7.63 3.87 -14.00
CA TRP A 103 -7.81 5.17 -14.65
C TRP A 103 -7.31 5.14 -16.10
N PRO A 104 -7.83 6.01 -16.98
CA PRO A 104 -7.25 6.22 -18.31
C PRO A 104 -5.77 6.59 -18.20
N VAL A 105 -4.98 6.21 -19.20
CA VAL A 105 -3.54 6.52 -19.24
C VAL A 105 -3.29 8.03 -19.03
N THR A 106 -4.13 8.86 -19.64
CA THR A 106 -4.04 10.32 -19.56
C THR A 106 -4.20 10.87 -18.13
N GLU A 107 -5.04 10.25 -17.30
CA GLU A 107 -5.23 10.66 -15.91
C GLU A 107 -4.00 10.29 -15.07
N TRP A 108 -3.48 9.08 -15.26
CA TRP A 108 -2.25 8.63 -14.59
C TRP A 108 -1.05 9.49 -14.94
N THR A 109 -0.85 9.79 -16.23
CA THR A 109 0.23 10.68 -16.69
C THR A 109 0.11 12.06 -16.03
N ARG A 110 -1.10 12.64 -16.00
CA ARG A 110 -1.33 13.93 -15.34
C ARG A 110 -1.00 13.89 -13.84
N ALA A 111 -1.45 12.85 -13.14
CA ALA A 111 -1.22 12.72 -11.70
C ALA A 111 0.27 12.58 -11.37
N LEU A 112 1.02 11.80 -12.16
CA LEU A 112 2.44 11.55 -11.92
C LEU A 112 3.35 12.71 -12.35
N GLU A 113 3.06 13.36 -13.47
CA GLU A 113 3.84 14.52 -13.95
C GLU A 113 3.61 15.76 -13.07
N GLY A 114 2.38 15.97 -12.58
CA GLY A 114 2.05 17.11 -11.74
C GLY A 114 2.68 17.04 -10.35
N GLY A 115 3.04 15.84 -9.88
CA GLY A 115 3.62 15.62 -8.55
C GLY A 115 2.71 16.02 -7.39
N ASP A 116 1.42 16.30 -7.64
CA ASP A 116 0.45 16.67 -6.62
C ASP A 116 0.07 15.44 -5.78
N PRO A 117 0.40 15.42 -4.48
CA PRO A 117 0.09 14.30 -3.60
C PRO A 117 -1.42 13.97 -3.55
N TRP A 118 -2.31 14.96 -3.73
CA TRP A 118 -3.75 14.72 -3.79
C TRP A 118 -4.17 13.95 -5.04
N MET A 119 -3.59 14.27 -6.19
CA MET A 119 -3.86 13.58 -7.44
C MET A 119 -3.34 12.15 -7.41
N LEU A 120 -2.13 11.95 -6.86
CA LEU A 120 -1.55 10.61 -6.66
C LEU A 120 -2.40 9.77 -5.70
N TYR A 121 -2.79 10.36 -4.56
CA TYR A 121 -3.70 9.71 -3.61
C TYR A 121 -5.00 9.28 -4.28
N ARG A 122 -5.65 10.18 -5.03
CA ARG A 122 -6.90 9.90 -5.74
C ARG A 122 -6.75 8.77 -6.76
N CYS A 123 -5.63 8.72 -7.47
CA CYS A 123 -5.41 7.68 -8.48
C CYS A 123 -5.15 6.31 -7.85
N ALA A 124 -4.50 6.28 -6.69
CA ALA A 124 -3.96 5.05 -6.11
C ALA A 124 -4.76 4.48 -4.94
N VAL A 125 -5.58 5.27 -4.24
CA VAL A 125 -6.15 4.87 -2.95
C VAL A 125 -7.67 4.95 -2.96
N ALA A 126 -8.31 3.81 -2.69
CA ALA A 126 -9.75 3.71 -2.49
C ALA A 126 -10.10 3.94 -1.01
N VAL A 127 -11.32 4.42 -0.72
CA VAL A 127 -11.90 4.42 0.63
C VAL A 127 -13.05 3.43 0.66
N LEU A 128 -12.90 2.38 1.46
CA LEU A 128 -13.87 1.32 1.67
C LEU A 128 -14.66 1.61 2.95
N GLN A 129 -15.96 1.30 2.93
CA GLN A 129 -16.85 1.49 4.09
C GLN A 129 -17.43 0.15 4.50
N ASP A 130 -17.27 -0.20 5.78
CA ASP A 130 -17.90 -1.38 6.38
C ASP A 130 -18.34 -1.07 7.81
N ARG A 131 -19.61 -1.36 8.13
CA ARG A 131 -20.19 -1.29 9.49
C ARG A 131 -19.85 -0.02 10.30
N GLY A 132 -19.83 1.15 9.65
CA GLY A 132 -19.55 2.44 10.31
C GLY A 132 -18.06 2.79 10.41
N VAL A 133 -17.17 1.92 9.94
CA VAL A 133 -15.73 2.17 9.82
C VAL A 133 -15.40 2.43 8.36
N SER A 134 -14.64 3.49 8.11
CA SER A 134 -14.04 3.74 6.80
C SER A 134 -12.56 3.43 6.83
N ARG A 135 -12.06 2.83 5.75
CA ARG A 135 -10.67 2.39 5.62
C ARG A 135 -10.12 2.76 4.25
N SER A 136 -8.90 3.28 4.18
CA SER A 136 -8.19 3.43 2.92
C SER A 136 -7.64 2.09 2.44
N CYS A 137 -7.52 1.91 1.13
CA CYS A 137 -6.93 0.73 0.52
C CYS A 137 -6.07 1.15 -0.67
N GLY A 138 -4.76 0.85 -0.61
CA GLY A 138 -3.81 1.14 -1.68
C GLY A 138 -2.56 1.90 -1.26
N MET A 139 -2.46 2.34 0.00
CA MET A 139 -1.29 3.08 0.46
C MET A 139 0.01 2.27 0.36
N HIS A 140 -0.05 0.93 0.33
CA HIS A 140 1.12 0.08 0.15
C HIS A 140 1.76 0.20 -1.23
N ALA A 141 1.06 0.73 -2.24
CA ALA A 141 1.68 1.13 -3.50
C ALA A 141 2.79 2.18 -3.31
N PHE A 142 2.75 2.94 -2.20
CA PHE A 142 3.74 3.93 -1.80
C PHE A 142 4.69 3.45 -0.69
N GLY A 143 4.63 2.17 -0.30
CA GLY A 143 5.38 1.68 0.86
C GLY A 143 4.85 2.23 2.20
N LEU A 144 3.55 2.51 2.26
CA LEU A 144 2.87 3.10 3.42
C LEU A 144 1.71 2.22 3.90
N PRO A 145 1.41 2.21 5.21
CA PRO A 145 0.19 1.63 5.74
C PRO A 145 -1.02 2.44 5.31
N ASP A 146 -2.15 1.75 5.23
CA ASP A 146 -3.47 2.35 5.10
C ASP A 146 -3.91 3.00 6.42
N ALA A 147 -5.08 3.61 6.44
CA ALA A 147 -5.65 4.25 7.61
C ALA A 147 -7.14 3.90 7.75
N GLN A 148 -7.64 3.86 8.97
CA GLN A 148 -9.07 3.69 9.25
C GLN A 148 -9.55 4.62 10.34
N VAL A 149 -10.82 4.97 10.27
CA VAL A 149 -11.51 5.81 11.25
C VAL A 149 -12.98 5.41 11.35
N GLU A 150 -13.52 5.45 12.56
CA GLU A 150 -14.96 5.37 12.82
C GLU A 150 -15.52 6.80 12.84
N ALA A 151 -16.25 7.16 11.78
CA ALA A 151 -16.84 8.48 11.58
C ALA A 151 -17.92 8.40 10.49
N SER A 152 -18.68 9.50 10.30
CA SER A 152 -19.59 9.58 9.15
C SER A 152 -18.82 9.48 7.82
N PRO A 153 -19.42 8.95 6.73
CA PRO A 153 -18.77 8.87 5.41
C PRO A 153 -18.07 10.15 4.95
N SER A 154 -18.68 11.31 5.18
CA SER A 154 -18.13 12.60 4.77
C SER A 154 -16.90 12.98 5.61
N GLU A 155 -17.00 12.86 6.94
CA GLU A 155 -15.87 13.16 7.83
C GLU A 155 -14.73 12.16 7.63
N ALA A 156 -15.05 10.88 7.46
CA ALA A 156 -14.07 9.85 7.19
C ALA A 156 -13.27 10.14 5.91
N ASN A 157 -13.94 10.52 4.82
CA ASN A 157 -13.26 10.91 3.58
C ASN A 157 -12.34 12.11 3.78
N GLN A 158 -12.75 13.11 4.56
CA GLN A 158 -11.91 14.27 4.89
C GLN A 158 -10.70 13.86 5.74
N ILE A 159 -10.92 13.14 6.84
CA ILE A 159 -9.88 12.73 7.79
C ILE A 159 -8.86 11.81 7.10
N LEU A 160 -9.32 10.76 6.43
CA LEU A 160 -8.46 9.80 5.75
C LEU A 160 -7.73 10.44 4.57
N GLY A 161 -8.42 11.27 3.79
CA GLY A 161 -7.80 11.99 2.67
C GLY A 161 -6.65 12.88 3.13
N VAL A 162 -6.90 13.77 4.10
CA VAL A 162 -5.86 14.67 4.61
C VAL A 162 -4.74 13.90 5.30
N PHE A 163 -5.04 12.87 6.09
CA PHE A 163 -4.03 12.05 6.77
C PHE A 163 -3.11 11.35 5.77
N ASN A 164 -3.69 10.66 4.78
CA ASN A 164 -2.90 9.92 3.81
C ASN A 164 -2.11 10.85 2.88
N VAL A 165 -2.69 11.98 2.46
CA VAL A 165 -1.99 12.98 1.65
C VAL A 165 -0.86 13.64 2.41
N TYR A 166 -1.05 14.00 3.68
CA TYR A 166 0.04 14.49 4.54
C TYR A 166 1.22 13.51 4.56
N ARG A 167 0.92 12.21 4.61
CA ARG A 167 1.96 11.17 4.62
C ARG A 167 2.67 10.99 3.29
N LEU A 168 1.98 11.22 2.17
CA LEU A 168 2.60 11.24 0.84
C LEU A 168 3.46 12.49 0.65
N ALA A 169 2.99 13.64 1.12
CA ALA A 169 3.64 14.94 0.90
C ALA A 169 4.86 15.17 1.81
N GLU A 170 4.76 14.80 3.08
CA GLU A 170 5.71 15.22 4.13
C GLU A 170 6.53 14.05 4.71
N ASP A 171 6.22 12.81 4.33
CA ASP A 171 6.83 11.58 4.85
C ASP A 171 7.09 11.59 6.38
N PRO A 172 6.07 11.86 7.21
CA PRO A 172 6.25 12.11 8.62
C PRO A 172 6.64 10.84 9.38
N VAL A 173 7.41 11.03 10.45
CA VAL A 173 7.75 9.98 11.41
C VAL A 173 6.65 9.87 12.46
N LEU A 174 5.71 8.95 12.21
CA LEU A 174 4.55 8.66 13.06
C LEU A 174 4.75 7.37 13.85
N VAL A 175 4.33 7.38 15.12
CA VAL A 175 4.32 6.22 16.01
C VAL A 175 2.96 6.07 16.70
N SER A 176 2.63 4.86 17.16
CA SER A 176 1.48 4.68 18.06
C SER A 176 1.62 5.58 19.28
N GLY A 177 0.54 6.28 19.63
CA GLY A 177 0.54 7.31 20.66
C GLY A 177 0.61 8.74 20.15
N ASP A 178 1.04 8.96 18.90
CA ASP A 178 0.93 10.29 18.29
C ASP A 178 -0.55 10.68 18.10
N THR A 179 -0.82 11.97 17.88
CA THR A 179 -2.18 12.46 17.58
C THR A 179 -2.22 13.11 16.21
N PHE A 180 -3.41 13.09 15.61
CA PHE A 180 -3.67 13.73 14.33
C PHE A 180 -5.00 14.50 14.36
N ARG A 181 -5.04 15.64 13.68
CA ARG A 181 -6.26 16.34 13.28
C ARG A 181 -6.02 16.99 11.91
N PRO A 182 -6.97 16.89 10.97
CA PRO A 182 -6.80 17.46 9.64
C PRO A 182 -6.83 19.00 9.64
N ASP A 183 -7.54 19.60 10.60
CA ASP A 183 -7.65 21.05 10.76
C ASP A 183 -7.97 21.42 12.23
N LEU A 184 -8.13 22.71 12.52
CA LEU A 184 -8.39 23.21 13.88
C LEU A 184 -9.81 22.91 14.38
N ASN A 185 -10.75 22.64 13.48
CA ASN A 185 -12.17 22.42 13.80
C ASN A 185 -12.50 20.94 13.96
N THR A 186 -11.69 20.06 13.37
CA THR A 186 -11.83 18.61 13.50
C THR A 186 -11.21 18.14 14.81
N PRO A 187 -11.93 17.33 15.63
CA PRO A 187 -11.37 16.82 16.86
C PRO A 187 -10.12 15.97 16.62
N ARG A 188 -9.11 16.18 17.45
CA ARG A 188 -7.90 15.35 17.49
C ARG A 188 -8.24 13.89 17.74
N ARG A 189 -7.40 12.97 17.26
CA ARG A 189 -7.52 11.52 17.47
C ARG A 189 -6.15 10.94 17.72
N ARG A 190 -6.04 10.00 18.66
CA ARG A 190 -4.81 9.24 18.91
C ARG A 190 -4.62 8.17 17.83
N LEU A 191 -3.39 8.03 17.35
CA LEU A 191 -3.00 7.05 16.34
C LEU A 191 -2.53 5.76 17.02
N GLU A 192 -2.92 4.62 16.45
CA GLU A 192 -2.38 3.32 16.82
C GLU A 192 -2.13 2.49 15.57
N ARG A 193 -0.94 1.89 15.44
CA ARG A 193 -0.58 1.06 14.31
C ARG A 193 -1.01 -0.37 14.56
N TRP A 194 -1.58 -1.00 13.54
CA TRP A 194 -2.02 -2.39 13.58
C TRP A 194 -1.62 -3.12 12.31
N PRO A 195 -1.42 -4.45 12.35
CA PRO A 195 -1.42 -5.26 11.15
C PRO A 195 -2.72 -5.10 10.35
N ASP A 196 -2.64 -5.31 9.03
CA ASP A 196 -3.84 -5.33 8.20
C ASP A 196 -4.67 -6.59 8.49
N ASP A 197 -5.93 -6.37 8.82
CA ASP A 197 -6.94 -7.37 9.13
C ASP A 197 -8.12 -7.37 8.13
N GLY A 198 -8.04 -6.54 7.07
CA GLY A 198 -9.10 -6.42 6.07
C GLY A 198 -8.92 -7.38 4.90
N TYR A 199 -7.68 -7.74 4.61
CA TYR A 199 -7.33 -8.70 3.58
C TYR A 199 -6.33 -9.72 4.12
N PRO A 200 -6.43 -10.99 3.73
CA PRO A 200 -5.45 -12.00 4.13
C PRO A 200 -4.11 -11.77 3.41
N PRO A 201 -2.98 -12.19 4.01
CA PRO A 201 -1.70 -12.22 3.34
C PRO A 201 -1.79 -12.93 1.97
N GLY A 202 -1.13 -12.36 0.95
CA GLY A 202 -1.17 -12.86 -0.43
C GLY A 202 -2.30 -12.26 -1.28
N HIS A 203 -3.32 -11.66 -0.68
CA HIS A 203 -4.28 -10.86 -1.44
C HIS A 203 -3.63 -9.53 -1.88
N ALA A 204 -3.87 -9.08 -3.12
CA ALA A 204 -3.21 -7.88 -3.67
C ALA A 204 -3.50 -6.59 -2.87
N CYS A 205 -4.68 -6.51 -2.25
CA CYS A 205 -5.07 -5.40 -1.38
C CYS A 205 -4.54 -5.48 0.06
N HIS A 206 -3.84 -6.57 0.43
CA HIS A 206 -3.25 -6.69 1.75
C HIS A 206 -2.09 -5.71 1.93
N ASN A 207 -2.21 -4.86 2.95
CA ASN A 207 -1.19 -3.88 3.25
C ASN A 207 -0.17 -4.47 4.23
N SER A 208 1.01 -4.86 3.72
CA SER A 208 2.09 -5.42 4.53
C SER A 208 2.72 -4.43 5.53
N PHE A 209 2.43 -3.14 5.38
CA PHE A 209 2.79 -2.12 6.36
C PHE A 209 1.71 -1.95 7.43
N GLY A 210 0.56 -2.58 7.30
CA GLY A 210 -0.55 -2.49 8.24
C GLY A 210 -1.42 -1.26 8.04
N ILE A 211 -2.07 -0.83 9.12
CA ILE A 211 -3.10 0.20 9.13
C ILE A 211 -2.92 1.11 10.35
N TRP A 212 -3.02 2.43 10.14
CA TRP A 212 -3.24 3.39 11.22
C TRP A 212 -4.71 3.41 11.63
N ARG A 213 -4.99 3.03 12.87
CA ARG A 213 -6.30 3.23 13.48
C ARG A 213 -6.33 4.60 14.14
N LEU A 214 -7.16 5.49 13.60
CA LEU A 214 -7.46 6.78 14.23
C LEU A 214 -8.54 6.52 15.28
N GLY A 215 -8.17 6.64 16.55
CA GLY A 215 -9.05 6.36 17.69
C GLY A 215 -10.22 7.35 17.82
N ALA A 216 -10.93 7.22 18.93
CA ALA A 216 -12.03 8.13 19.28
C ALA A 216 -11.56 9.59 19.39
N GLU A 217 -12.52 10.51 19.34
CA GLU A 217 -12.26 11.94 19.45
C GLU A 217 -11.61 12.30 20.79
N GLY A 218 -10.58 13.14 20.75
CA GLY A 218 -9.80 13.55 21.89
C GLY A 218 -8.51 12.73 22.06
N GLY A 219 -8.04 12.70 23.31
CA GLY A 219 -6.74 12.13 23.68
C GLY A 219 -5.60 13.14 23.62
N GLU A 220 -4.52 12.81 24.32
CA GLU A 220 -3.25 13.54 24.25
C GLU A 220 -2.21 12.64 23.58
N ALA A 221 -1.17 13.26 23.04
CA ALA A 221 -0.04 12.50 22.52
C ALA A 221 0.73 11.87 23.68
N ASP A 222 1.15 10.63 23.49
CA ASP A 222 2.01 9.95 24.44
C ASP A 222 3.42 10.57 24.43
N SER A 223 4.10 10.55 25.57
CA SER A 223 5.54 10.83 25.58
C SER A 223 6.27 9.70 24.87
N ARG A 224 6.98 10.00 23.77
CA ARG A 224 7.81 9.01 23.07
C ARG A 224 9.29 9.18 23.42
N SER A 225 10.00 8.06 23.59
CA SER A 225 11.47 8.04 23.63
C SER A 225 12.05 8.38 22.26
N GLU A 226 13.30 8.86 22.24
CA GLU A 226 14.01 9.14 20.98
C GLU A 226 14.29 7.86 20.17
N LEU A 227 14.57 6.77 20.87
CA LEU A 227 14.88 5.47 20.29
C LEU A 227 13.78 4.46 20.57
N ARG A 228 13.59 3.52 19.64
CA ARG A 228 12.74 2.34 19.78
C ARG A 228 13.52 1.05 19.51
N PRO A 229 13.12 -0.07 20.12
CA PRO A 229 13.66 -1.37 19.75
C PRO A 229 13.18 -1.78 18.35
N VAL A 230 14.11 -2.30 17.55
CA VAL A 230 13.86 -2.95 16.26
C VAL A 230 14.45 -4.37 16.34
N PHE A 231 13.59 -5.39 16.23
CA PHE A 231 13.98 -6.78 16.43
C PHE A 231 14.70 -7.38 15.22
N ILE A 232 15.76 -8.14 15.48
CA ILE A 232 16.53 -8.87 14.47
C ILE A 232 16.75 -10.32 14.95
N PRO A 233 16.12 -11.33 14.32
CA PRO A 233 15.12 -11.20 13.25
C PRO A 233 13.83 -10.56 13.76
N ALA A 234 12.97 -10.15 12.83
CA ALA A 234 11.67 -9.55 13.08
C ALA A 234 10.84 -10.31 14.15
N LEU A 235 10.08 -9.61 14.98
CA LEU A 235 9.21 -10.25 15.98
C LEU A 235 8.22 -11.21 15.31
N VAL A 236 7.60 -10.79 14.21
CA VAL A 236 6.69 -11.68 13.47
C VAL A 236 7.39 -12.96 13.00
N ALA A 237 8.67 -12.91 12.61
CA ALA A 237 9.44 -14.09 12.20
C ALA A 237 9.81 -14.98 13.39
N LEU A 238 10.23 -14.37 14.52
CA LEU A 238 10.51 -15.08 15.77
C LEU A 238 9.28 -15.85 16.26
N LEU A 239 8.12 -15.21 16.29
CA LEU A 239 6.88 -15.82 16.75
C LEU A 239 6.39 -16.91 15.78
N THR A 240 6.55 -16.71 14.47
CA THR A 240 6.24 -17.72 13.44
C THR A 240 7.07 -18.99 13.67
N ALA A 241 8.39 -18.84 13.72
CA ALA A 241 9.29 -19.97 13.93
C ALA A 241 9.05 -20.69 15.27
N ALA A 242 8.69 -19.93 16.32
CA ALA A 242 8.36 -20.50 17.61
C ALA A 242 7.05 -21.31 17.59
N GLU A 243 6.00 -20.87 16.88
CA GLU A 243 4.78 -21.68 16.67
C GLU A 243 5.06 -22.94 15.85
N GLU A 244 5.84 -22.83 14.77
CA GLU A 244 6.24 -23.96 13.93
C GLU A 244 7.02 -25.02 14.73
N ASN A 245 8.01 -24.59 15.52
CA ASN A 245 8.79 -25.48 16.37
C ASN A 245 7.96 -26.12 17.49
N ALA A 246 6.99 -25.39 18.05
CA ALA A 246 6.10 -25.92 19.07
C ALA A 246 5.03 -26.87 18.50
N GLY A 247 4.77 -26.81 17.18
CA GLY A 247 3.66 -27.51 16.53
C GLY A 247 2.29 -27.07 17.04
N ARG A 248 2.21 -25.89 17.68
CA ARG A 248 1.00 -25.33 18.27
C ARG A 248 1.06 -23.82 18.35
N ARG A 249 -0.11 -23.22 18.49
CA ARG A 249 -0.27 -21.80 18.82
C ARG A 249 0.44 -21.44 20.13
N LEU A 250 1.15 -20.32 20.14
CA LEU A 250 1.77 -19.78 21.34
C LEU A 250 0.71 -19.20 22.28
N ARG A 251 0.98 -19.32 23.57
CA ARG A 251 0.24 -18.65 24.64
C ARG A 251 0.76 -17.23 24.83
N ARG A 252 -0.01 -16.42 25.55
CA ARG A 252 0.32 -15.02 25.82
C ARG A 252 1.68 -14.87 26.49
N GLU A 253 1.94 -15.68 27.51
CA GLU A 253 3.19 -15.62 28.28
C GLU A 253 4.41 -15.99 27.42
N GLU A 254 4.21 -16.84 26.40
CA GLU A 254 5.29 -17.23 25.48
C GLU A 254 5.61 -16.11 24.49
N VAL A 255 4.59 -15.43 23.97
CA VAL A 255 4.77 -14.26 23.09
C VAL A 255 5.42 -13.11 23.85
N GLU A 256 4.94 -12.82 25.07
CA GLU A 256 5.52 -11.76 25.92
C GLU A 256 6.97 -12.08 26.28
N ARG A 257 7.31 -13.33 26.61
CA ARG A 257 8.69 -13.74 26.88
C ARG A 257 9.60 -13.56 25.66
N LEU A 258 9.17 -14.03 24.48
CA LEU A 258 9.94 -13.86 23.24
C LEU A 258 10.12 -12.39 22.86
N THR A 259 9.12 -11.56 23.16
CA THR A 259 9.21 -10.12 22.96
C THR A 259 10.20 -9.47 23.92
N SER A 260 10.25 -9.91 25.19
CA SER A 260 11.18 -9.35 26.18
C SER A 260 12.64 -9.82 26.01
N GLU A 261 12.83 -11.05 25.53
CA GLU A 261 14.15 -11.68 25.41
C GLU A 261 14.73 -11.60 23.99
N GLY A 262 13.91 -11.20 23.02
CA GLY A 262 14.31 -11.12 21.62
C GLY A 262 15.42 -10.10 21.38
N MET A 263 16.38 -10.48 20.53
CA MET A 263 17.46 -9.59 20.12
C MET A 263 16.88 -8.39 19.37
N CYS A 264 17.19 -7.19 19.84
CA CYS A 264 16.81 -5.95 19.19
C CYS A 264 17.97 -4.96 19.16
N MET A 265 17.89 -4.03 18.22
CA MET A 265 18.75 -2.85 18.15
C MET A 265 17.91 -1.61 18.45
N MET A 266 18.47 -0.69 19.23
CA MET A 266 17.84 0.60 19.46
C MET A 266 18.11 1.53 18.27
N MET A 267 17.05 2.03 17.64
CA MET A 267 17.13 2.89 16.47
C MET A 267 16.26 4.12 16.65
N THR A 268 16.59 5.21 15.96
CA THR A 268 15.67 6.35 15.86
C THR A 268 14.39 5.89 15.16
N HIS A 269 13.26 6.55 15.44
CA HIS A 269 12.00 6.24 14.76
C HIS A 269 12.09 6.42 13.23
N ALA A 270 12.87 7.40 12.78
CA ALA A 270 13.10 7.64 11.35
C ALA A 270 13.87 6.48 10.70
N ASP A 271 14.92 5.97 11.36
CA ASP A 271 15.70 4.85 10.83
C ASP A 271 14.90 3.54 10.89
N ALA A 272 14.08 3.35 11.92
CA ALA A 272 13.15 2.22 12.01
C ALA A 272 12.14 2.24 10.85
N GLN A 273 11.56 3.39 10.52
CA GLN A 273 10.64 3.54 9.37
C GLN A 273 11.33 3.23 8.03
N LYS A 274 12.57 3.70 7.83
CA LYS A 274 13.36 3.36 6.64
C LYS A 274 13.65 1.85 6.56
N PHE A 275 13.96 1.23 7.71
CA PHE A 275 14.20 -0.21 7.80
C PHE A 275 12.94 -1.03 7.50
N GLU A 276 11.76 -0.59 7.95
CA GLU A 276 10.47 -1.19 7.59
C GLU A 276 10.20 -1.15 6.08
N ARG A 277 10.52 -0.05 5.41
CA ARG A 277 10.37 0.05 3.95
C ARG A 277 11.34 -0.84 3.20
N SER A 278 12.59 -0.93 3.66
CA SER A 278 13.61 -1.76 2.99
C SER A 278 13.32 -3.25 3.14
N ARG A 279 12.77 -3.69 4.28
CA ARG A 279 12.28 -5.08 4.47
C ARG A 279 10.96 -5.35 3.76
N GLY A 280 10.17 -4.32 3.45
CA GLY A 280 8.90 -4.41 2.72
C GLY A 280 7.66 -4.69 3.57
N TYR A 281 7.77 -4.64 4.90
CA TYR A 281 6.65 -4.88 5.82
C TYR A 281 6.92 -4.27 7.20
N ALA A 282 5.85 -3.92 7.91
CA ALA A 282 5.93 -3.47 9.29
C ALA A 282 6.05 -4.67 10.24
N ASP A 283 6.75 -4.49 11.37
CA ASP A 283 6.82 -5.49 12.42
C ASP A 283 5.74 -5.29 13.48
N LEU A 284 5.68 -6.21 14.44
CA LEU A 284 4.88 -6.05 15.64
C LEU A 284 5.46 -4.96 16.54
N GLU A 285 4.58 -4.16 17.14
CA GLU A 285 4.94 -3.25 18.22
C GLU A 285 5.09 -4.04 19.51
N PRO A 286 6.23 -3.95 20.22
CA PRO A 286 6.48 -4.75 21.43
C PRO A 286 5.40 -4.61 22.49
N GLU A 287 4.89 -3.40 22.68
CA GLU A 287 3.84 -3.05 23.65
C GLU A 287 2.48 -3.65 23.29
N LEU A 288 2.28 -3.98 22.02
CA LEU A 288 1.04 -4.57 21.48
C LEU A 288 1.25 -5.99 20.93
N ALA A 289 2.43 -6.59 21.12
CA ALA A 289 2.88 -7.77 20.39
C ALA A 289 1.89 -8.94 20.48
N TRP A 290 1.37 -9.24 21.68
CA TRP A 290 0.35 -10.27 21.85
C TRP A 290 -0.91 -10.00 21.02
N ARG A 291 -1.44 -8.77 21.09
CA ARG A 291 -2.69 -8.40 20.44
C ARG A 291 -2.54 -8.38 18.92
N GLN A 292 -1.47 -7.79 18.41
CA GLN A 292 -1.18 -7.75 16.99
C GLN A 292 -0.82 -9.15 16.44
N TRP A 293 -0.16 -10.01 17.24
CA TRP A 293 0.06 -11.41 16.86
C TRP A 293 -1.26 -12.17 16.69
N GLN A 294 -2.27 -11.93 17.55
CA GLN A 294 -3.60 -12.54 17.37
C GLN A 294 -4.24 -12.17 16.03
N VAL A 295 -4.08 -10.92 15.58
CA VAL A 295 -4.60 -10.48 14.28
C VAL A 295 -3.89 -11.22 13.13
N LEU A 296 -2.55 -11.27 13.15
CA LEU A 296 -1.79 -11.90 12.08
C LEU A 296 -2.00 -13.42 11.97
N ARG A 297 -2.21 -14.12 13.09
CA ARG A 297 -2.45 -15.57 13.06
C ARG A 297 -3.87 -15.94 12.64
N GLU A 298 -4.82 -15.03 12.79
CA GLU A 298 -6.18 -15.22 12.29
C GLU A 298 -6.21 -15.07 10.77
N SER A 299 -5.42 -14.14 10.22
CA SER A 299 -5.33 -13.94 8.77
C SER A 299 -4.48 -14.98 8.02
N ARG A 300 -3.67 -15.76 8.74
CA ARG A 300 -2.86 -16.88 8.22
C ARG A 300 -3.56 -18.24 8.24
N GLY A 301 -4.74 -18.33 8.86
CA GLY A 301 -5.49 -19.57 9.09
C GLY A 301 -6.42 -19.96 7.95
#